data_AF-A0A9W4VS23-F1
#
_entry.id   AF-A0A9W4VS23-F1
#
_cell.length_a   1.000
_cell.length_b   1.000
_cell.length_c   1.000
_cell.angle_alpha   90.00
_cell.angle_beta   90.00
_cell.angle_gamma   90.00
#
_symmetry.space_group_name_H-M   'P 1'
#
loop_
_entity.id
_entity.type
_entity.pdbx_description
1 polymer ?
#
loop_
_entity_poly.entity_id
_entity_poly.type
_entity_poly.pdbx_seq_one_letter_code
_entity_poly.pdbx_strand_id
1 'polypeptide(L)'
;MGLSVSRNEVEIDGFEVTSSWDINKTLSAELSYSKVNGDEKAQSAEQFQAMNGFSIAPSKLTAQLNYDITSNCHTNLTLMRSGGKDYRIQGKNAFNRRDVQSYTLVDCNSQLELEKCTVTVGVEN
;
A
#
# COMPACT_ATOMS: atom_id res chain seq x y z
N MET A 1 -14.44 -11.41 36.48
CA MET A 1 -14.68 -12.21 35.26
C MET A 1 -13.78 -11.66 34.17
N GLY A 2 -12.70 -12.36 33.83
CA GLY A 2 -11.77 -11.94 32.77
C GLY A 2 -12.24 -12.47 31.43
N LEU A 3 -12.29 -11.61 30.41
CA LEU A 3 -12.51 -12.04 29.04
C LEU A 3 -11.31 -12.88 28.60
N SER A 4 -11.47 -14.20 28.58
CA SER A 4 -10.55 -15.07 27.85
C SER A 4 -10.80 -14.84 26.37
N VAL A 5 -10.00 -13.96 25.75
CA VAL A 5 -10.08 -13.74 24.30
C VAL A 5 -9.28 -14.85 23.64
N SER A 6 -9.94 -15.97 23.37
CA SER A 6 -9.39 -17.01 22.50
C SER A 6 -9.08 -16.40 21.13
N ARG A 7 -7.82 -16.47 20.70
CA ARG A 7 -7.41 -16.01 19.36
C ARG A 7 -7.85 -17.02 18.29
N ASN A 8 -8.26 -16.50 17.13
CA ASN A 8 -8.43 -17.32 15.93
C ASN A 8 -7.09 -17.87 15.47
N GLU A 9 -7.12 -19.05 14.85
CA GLU A 9 -5.99 -19.53 14.04
C GLU A 9 -5.92 -18.70 12.76
N VAL A 10 -4.71 -18.32 12.33
CA VAL A 10 -4.52 -17.39 11.20
C VAL A 10 -3.42 -17.93 10.28
N GLU A 11 -3.70 -17.94 8.99
CA GLU A 11 -2.76 -18.26 7.92
C GLU A 11 -2.58 -17.02 7.04
N ILE A 12 -1.34 -16.59 6.83
CA ILE A 12 -0.99 -15.46 5.97
C ILE A 12 0.00 -15.94 4.93
N ASP A 13 -0.33 -15.72 3.66
CA ASP A 13 0.58 -15.90 2.53
C ASP A 13 0.61 -14.64 1.68
N GLY A 14 1.67 -14.48 0.90
CA GLY A 14 1.79 -13.31 0.06
C GLY A 14 3.02 -13.32 -0.83
N PHE A 15 3.07 -12.29 -1.65
CA PHE A 15 4.17 -11.98 -2.53
C PHE A 15 4.51 -10.51 -2.42
N GLU A 16 5.79 -10.22 -2.22
CA GLU A 16 6.33 -8.87 -2.18
C GLU A 16 7.54 -8.78 -3.11
N VAL A 17 7.62 -7.67 -3.84
CA VAL A 17 8.77 -7.36 -4.67
C VAL A 17 9.07 -5.88 -4.56
N THR A 18 10.35 -5.56 -4.39
CA THR A 18 10.85 -4.19 -4.43
C THR A 18 12.07 -4.16 -5.34
N SER A 19 12.18 -3.11 -6.14
CA SER A 19 13.32 -2.89 -7.00
C SER A 19 13.62 -1.40 -7.09
N SER A 20 14.91 -1.07 -7.13
CA SER A 20 15.41 0.28 -7.20
C SER A 20 16.49 0.35 -8.28
N TRP A 21 16.48 1.42 -9.05
CA TRP A 21 17.36 1.62 -10.20
C TRP A 21 17.88 3.06 -10.23
N ASP A 22 19.19 3.21 -10.27
CA ASP A 22 19.85 4.44 -10.69
C ASP A 22 19.99 4.42 -12.22
N ILE A 23 19.05 5.06 -12.92
CA ILE A 23 19.01 5.06 -14.39
C ILE A 23 20.18 5.87 -14.93
N ASN A 24 20.46 7.01 -14.30
CA ASN A 24 21.64 7.84 -14.53
C ASN A 24 21.92 8.70 -13.30
N LYS A 25 22.87 9.64 -13.40
CA LYS A 25 23.29 10.51 -12.28
C LYS A 25 22.19 11.43 -11.73
N THR A 26 21.13 11.68 -12.48
CA THR A 26 20.06 12.62 -12.10
C THR A 26 18.68 11.97 -12.09
N LEU A 27 18.55 10.68 -12.42
CA LEU A 27 17.28 9.98 -12.47
C LEU A 27 17.40 8.62 -11.79
N SER A 28 16.56 8.41 -10.78
CA SER A 28 16.36 7.09 -10.17
C SER A 28 14.88 6.70 -10.18
N ALA A 29 14.64 5.41 -10.13
CA ALA A 29 13.30 4.84 -10.08
C ALA A 29 13.22 3.80 -8.98
N GLU A 30 12.06 3.72 -8.32
CA GLU A 30 11.75 2.68 -7.35
C GLU A 30 10.38 2.08 -7.67
N LEU A 31 10.26 0.76 -7.57
CA LEU A 31 9.02 0.04 -7.74
C LEU A 31 8.84 -0.91 -6.55
N SER A 32 7.68 -0.89 -5.93
CA SER A 32 7.27 -1.88 -4.94
C SER A 32 5.89 -2.42 -5.24
N TYR A 33 5.70 -3.71 -5.05
CA TYR A 33 4.42 -4.38 -5.16
C TYR A 33 4.24 -5.37 -4.00
N SER A 34 3.07 -5.33 -3.38
CA SER A 34 2.69 -6.26 -2.31
C SER A 34 1.31 -6.84 -2.58
N LYS A 35 1.19 -8.16 -2.44
CA LYS A 35 -0.09 -8.86 -2.41
C LYS A 35 -0.10 -9.82 -1.24
N VAL A 36 -1.08 -9.67 -0.37
CA VAL A 36 -1.25 -10.51 0.82
C VAL A 36 -2.63 -11.14 0.79
N ASN A 37 -2.67 -12.43 1.08
CA ASN A 37 -3.89 -13.17 1.42
C ASN A 37 -3.82 -13.52 2.90
N GLY A 38 -4.99 -13.72 3.49
CA GLY A 38 -5.06 -14.11 4.88
C GLY A 38 -6.38 -14.76 5.17
N ASP A 39 -6.32 -15.86 5.89
CA ASP A 39 -7.44 -16.68 6.30
C ASP A 39 -7.42 -16.85 7.82
N GLU A 40 -8.61 -16.83 8.43
CA GLU A 40 -8.80 -17.02 9.87
C GLU A 40 -9.77 -18.16 10.15
N LYS A 41 -9.54 -18.91 11.22
CA LYS A 41 -10.44 -19.96 11.71
C LYS A 41 -10.72 -19.74 13.19
N ALA A 42 -11.98 -19.50 13.52
CA ALA A 42 -12.43 -19.41 14.90
C ALA A 42 -12.34 -20.77 15.60
N GLN A 43 -12.17 -20.81 16.93
CA GLN A 43 -11.97 -22.05 17.68
C GLN A 43 -13.05 -23.12 17.46
N SER A 44 -14.29 -22.71 17.18
CA SER A 44 -15.42 -23.61 16.95
C SER A 44 -15.79 -23.74 15.47
N ALA A 45 -15.00 -23.17 14.55
CA ALA A 45 -15.23 -23.26 13.12
C ALA A 45 -14.48 -24.47 12.54
N GLU A 46 -15.15 -25.20 11.66
CA GLU A 46 -14.55 -26.33 10.95
C GLU A 46 -13.66 -25.89 9.78
N GLN A 47 -13.86 -24.68 9.27
CA GLN A 47 -13.22 -24.18 8.06
C GLN A 47 -12.62 -22.79 8.29
N PHE A 48 -11.53 -22.53 7.58
CA PHE A 48 -10.98 -21.19 7.44
C PHE A 48 -11.91 -20.31 6.60
N GLN A 49 -11.87 -19.02 6.86
CA GLN A 49 -12.53 -18.00 6.09
C GLN A 49 -11.57 -16.85 5.80
N ALA A 50 -11.74 -16.18 4.66
CA ALA A 50 -10.96 -15.00 4.34
C ALA A 50 -11.06 -13.94 5.45
N MET A 51 -9.92 -13.42 5.87
CA MET A 51 -9.85 -12.32 6.81
C MET A 51 -10.50 -11.05 6.24
N ASN A 52 -10.91 -10.16 7.15
CA ASN A 52 -11.61 -8.95 6.79
C ASN A 52 -10.67 -7.83 6.30
N GLY A 53 -11.26 -6.72 5.83
CA GLY A 53 -10.52 -5.60 5.24
C GLY A 53 -9.71 -4.74 6.22
N PHE A 54 -9.84 -4.96 7.53
CA PHE A 54 -8.95 -4.33 8.52
C PHE A 54 -7.67 -5.14 8.76
N SER A 55 -7.69 -6.43 8.42
CA SER A 55 -6.56 -7.32 8.65
C SER A 55 -5.67 -7.47 7.42
N ILE A 56 -6.27 -7.57 6.22
CA ILE A 56 -5.53 -7.80 4.99
C ILE A 56 -5.86 -6.70 4.00
N ALA A 57 -4.88 -5.85 3.68
CA ALA A 57 -5.04 -4.82 2.67
C ALA A 57 -5.24 -5.43 1.25
N PRO A 58 -5.82 -4.66 0.30
CA PRO A 58 -5.76 -5.01 -1.11
C PRO A 58 -4.30 -5.05 -1.60
N SER A 59 -4.07 -5.59 -2.79
CA SER A 59 -2.74 -5.48 -3.40
C SER A 59 -2.39 -4.02 -3.63
N LYS A 60 -1.11 -3.69 -3.50
CA LYS A 60 -0.61 -2.32 -3.65
C LYS A 60 0.59 -2.32 -4.58
N LEU A 61 0.58 -1.43 -5.55
CA LEU A 61 1.71 -1.11 -6.41
C LEU A 61 2.10 0.34 -6.14
N THR A 62 3.37 0.60 -5.86
CA THR A 62 3.93 1.94 -5.77
C THR A 62 5.09 2.05 -6.74
N ALA A 63 5.08 3.07 -7.58
CA ALA A 63 6.19 3.44 -8.45
C ALA A 63 6.62 4.87 -8.11
N GLN A 64 7.92 5.11 -8.03
CA GLN A 64 8.49 6.42 -7.77
C GLN A 64 9.56 6.72 -8.80
N LEU A 65 9.60 7.97 -9.26
CA LEU A 65 10.69 8.52 -10.07
C LEU A 65 11.25 9.73 -9.32
N ASN A 66 12.57 9.73 -9.08
CA ASN A 66 13.28 10.86 -8.51
C ASN A 66 14.15 11.48 -9.60
N TYR A 67 14.02 12.79 -9.79
CA TYR A 67 14.72 13.52 -10.83
C TYR A 67 15.38 14.79 -10.29
N ASP A 68 16.70 14.86 -10.41
CA ASP A 68 17.49 16.05 -10.12
C ASP A 68 17.48 16.94 -11.37
N ILE A 69 16.60 17.94 -11.38
CA ILE A 69 16.49 18.90 -12.49
C ILE A 69 17.76 19.75 -12.57
N THR A 70 18.25 20.18 -11.42
CA THR A 70 19.53 20.88 -11.22
C THR A 70 20.15 20.40 -9.91
N SER A 71 21.37 20.85 -9.59
CA SER A 71 22.04 20.52 -8.33
C SER A 71 21.35 21.07 -7.08
N ASN A 72 20.32 21.89 -7.23
CA ASN A 72 19.56 22.50 -6.14
C ASN A 72 18.04 22.33 -6.31
N CYS A 73 17.60 21.54 -7.29
CA CYS A 73 16.18 21.34 -7.59
C CYS A 73 15.93 19.85 -7.85
N HIS A 74 15.15 19.25 -6.95
CA HIS A 74 14.85 17.82 -6.92
C HIS A 74 13.35 17.64 -7.08
N THR A 75 12.91 16.69 -7.90
CA THR A 75 11.49 16.37 -8.08
C THR A 75 11.25 14.89 -7.90
N ASN A 76 10.21 14.55 -7.16
CA ASN A 76 9.71 13.19 -7.00
C ASN A 76 8.31 13.09 -7.61
N LEU A 77 8.10 12.08 -8.46
CA LEU A 77 6.80 11.66 -8.94
C LEU A 77 6.49 10.29 -8.33
N THR A 78 5.42 10.21 -7.55
CA THR A 78 4.94 8.97 -6.95
C THR A 78 3.60 8.58 -7.56
N LEU A 79 3.49 7.34 -8.02
CA LEU A 79 2.24 6.70 -8.43
C LEU A 79 1.96 5.56 -7.46
N MET A 80 0.76 5.54 -6.88
CA MET A 80 0.30 4.42 -6.06
C MET A 80 -1.02 3.89 -6.60
N ARG A 81 -1.10 2.59 -6.84
CA ARG A 81 -2.34 1.90 -7.19
C ARG A 81 -2.70 0.86 -6.13
N SER A 82 -3.88 1.03 -5.54
CA SER A 82 -4.50 0.04 -4.68
C SER A 82 -5.46 -0.81 -5.51
N GLY A 83 -5.37 -2.13 -5.37
CA GLY A 83 -6.25 -3.09 -6.02
C GLY A 83 -7.66 -3.09 -5.44
N GLY A 84 -8.61 -3.65 -6.18
CA GLY A 84 -9.92 -3.98 -5.63
C GLY A 84 -9.87 -5.31 -4.87
N LYS A 85 -10.71 -5.46 -3.84
CA LYS A 85 -10.82 -6.72 -3.09
C LYS A 85 -12.21 -6.87 -2.49
N ASP A 86 -12.81 -8.04 -2.69
CA ASP A 86 -14.08 -8.38 -2.06
C ASP A 86 -13.84 -9.12 -0.74
N TYR A 87 -14.19 -8.49 0.37
CA TYR A 87 -14.06 -9.07 1.72
C TYR A 87 -15.37 -9.70 2.23
N ARG A 88 -16.44 -9.66 1.43
CA ARG A 88 -17.77 -10.13 1.82
C ARG A 88 -17.80 -11.64 1.94
N ILE A 89 -18.42 -12.14 3.01
CA ILE A 89 -18.73 -13.56 3.15
C ILE A 89 -20.08 -13.80 2.48
N GLN A 90 -20.16 -14.75 1.55
CA GLN A 90 -21.37 -15.04 0.77
C GLN A 90 -21.95 -13.78 0.08
N GLY A 91 -21.09 -12.84 -0.34
CA GLY A 91 -21.50 -11.60 -1.00
C GLY A 91 -22.24 -10.57 -0.10
N LYS A 92 -22.33 -10.82 1.21
CA LYS A 92 -23.02 -9.93 2.15
C LYS A 92 -22.06 -8.91 2.75
N ASN A 93 -22.48 -7.65 2.73
CA ASN A 93 -21.80 -6.58 3.45
C ASN A 93 -21.92 -6.80 4.96
N ALA A 94 -20.83 -6.54 5.67
CA ALA A 94 -20.82 -6.43 7.13
C ALA A 94 -19.88 -5.30 7.56
N PHE A 95 -19.88 -4.98 8.85
CA PHE A 95 -18.82 -4.15 9.42
C PHE A 95 -17.47 -4.79 9.08
N ASN A 96 -16.50 -4.02 8.59
CA ASN A 96 -15.17 -4.45 8.08
C ASN A 96 -15.14 -5.41 6.86
N ARG A 97 -16.29 -5.80 6.29
CA ARG A 97 -16.38 -6.67 5.11
C ARG A 97 -17.22 -6.01 4.01
N ARG A 98 -16.55 -5.44 3.03
CA ARG A 98 -17.16 -4.82 1.84
C ARG A 98 -16.38 -5.19 0.59
N ASP A 99 -17.00 -4.95 -0.55
CA ASP A 99 -16.30 -4.90 -1.83
C ASP A 99 -15.66 -3.51 -1.98
N VAL A 100 -14.33 -3.46 -1.99
CA VAL A 100 -13.59 -2.20 -2.16
C VAL A 100 -13.05 -2.11 -3.59
N GLN A 101 -13.24 -0.94 -4.20
CA GLN A 101 -12.81 -0.66 -5.57
C GLN A 101 -11.35 -0.22 -5.63
N SER A 102 -10.69 -0.51 -6.74
CA SER A 102 -9.34 -0.06 -6.99
C SER A 102 -9.29 1.45 -7.16
N TYR A 103 -8.20 2.07 -6.72
CA TYR A 103 -7.93 3.49 -6.95
C TYR A 103 -6.45 3.73 -7.27
N THR A 104 -6.17 4.85 -7.90
CA THR A 104 -4.81 5.31 -8.22
C THR A 104 -4.65 6.72 -7.68
N LEU A 105 -3.51 6.99 -7.04
CA LEU A 105 -3.06 8.29 -6.60
C LEU A 105 -1.81 8.68 -7.39
N VAL A 106 -1.68 9.95 -7.75
CA VAL A 106 -0.50 10.49 -8.39
C VAL A 106 -0.05 11.75 -7.65
N ASP A 107 1.13 11.67 -7.05
CA ASP A 107 1.70 12.78 -6.29
C ASP A 107 2.97 13.28 -7.01
N CYS A 108 3.13 14.60 -7.11
CA CYS A 108 4.31 15.23 -7.67
C CYS A 108 4.81 16.30 -6.71
N ASN A 109 6.04 16.17 -6.25
CA ASN A 109 6.66 17.06 -5.27
C ASN A 109 8.00 17.56 -5.79
N SER A 110 8.21 18.87 -5.75
CA SER A 110 9.48 19.50 -6.10
C SER A 110 10.04 20.26 -4.90
N GLN A 111 11.34 20.11 -4.69
CA GLN A 111 12.11 20.78 -3.66
C GLN A 111 13.18 21.65 -4.31
N LEU A 112 13.22 22.93 -3.94
CA LEU A 112 14.19 23.90 -4.39
C LEU A 112 15.02 24.39 -3.19
N GLU A 113 16.31 24.14 -3.24
CA GLU A 113 17.28 24.65 -2.29
C GLU A 113 17.77 26.03 -2.72
N LEU A 114 17.58 27.01 -1.84
CA LEU A 114 18.07 28.38 -1.93
C LEU A 114 19.11 28.59 -0.83
N GLU A 115 19.94 29.61 -0.95
CA GLU A 115 21.06 29.86 -0.01
C GLU A 115 20.65 29.94 1.47
N LYS A 116 19.41 30.35 1.76
CA LYS A 116 18.90 30.61 3.11
C LYS A 116 17.70 29.78 3.50
N CYS A 117 17.12 29.03 2.56
CA CYS A 117 15.89 28.28 2.80
C CYS A 117 15.69 27.19 1.75
N THR A 118 14.78 26.26 2.07
CA THR A 118 14.30 25.26 1.14
C THR A 118 12.82 25.49 0.92
N VAL A 119 12.40 25.49 -0.34
CA VAL A 119 10.99 25.64 -0.73
C VAL A 119 10.53 24.30 -1.30
N THR A 120 9.43 23.77 -0.77
CA THR A 120 8.79 22.55 -1.29
C THR A 120 7.41 22.90 -1.83
N VAL A 121 7.11 22.43 -3.04
CA VAL A 121 5.80 22.59 -3.68
C VAL A 121 5.34 21.22 -4.16
N GLY A 122 4.09 20.89 -3.87
CA GLY A 122 3.51 19.59 -4.19
C GLY A 122 2.10 19.68 -4.75
N VAL A 123 1.77 18.72 -5.60
CA VAL A 123 0.39 18.38 -5.98
C VAL A 123 0.19 16.92 -5.60
N GLU A 124 -0.87 16.65 -4.85
CA GLU A 124 -1.20 15.33 -4.34
C GLU A 124 -2.58 14.92 -4.84
N ASN A 125 -2.79 13.60 -4.98
CA ASN A 125 -4.03 12.92 -5.36
C ASN A 125 -4.39 12.92 -6.86
#